data_AF-A0A5B2VM43-F1
#
_entry.id   AF-A0A5B2VM43-F1
#
_cell.length_a   1.000
_cell.length_b   1.000
_cell.length_c   1.000
_cell.angle_alpha   90.00
_cell.angle_beta   90.00
_cell.angle_gamma   90.00
#
_symmetry.space_group_name_H-M   'P 1'
#
loop_
_entity.id
_entity.type
_entity.pdbx_description
1 polymer ?
#
loop_
_entity_poly.entity_id
_entity_poly.type
_entity_poly.pdbx_seq_one_letter_code
_entity_poly.pdbx_strand_id
1 'polypeptide(L)'
;MAKILWKENQVLSIETRPGIFVLAQMIHEPYLMVYNIFRDKEDWEDVQLQDVPTLCCTAVTRQFLSKSVITKPKVKPAVHTDLPKRWIQENPESFKVKVWEGTPDEKEFITLGKGGGSLIEKDITKQGFHQPAIVIPKISFSDDETIDHHELTNIRIYAEFNERLYLCYKFGRNVDPLKDLIFGRPLPPEYKQYIDIISS
;
A
#
# COMPACT_ATOMS: atom_id res chain seq x y z
N MET A 1 13.20 -12.11 17.00
CA MET A 1 13.67 -11.11 16.02
C MET A 1 13.86 -9.78 16.71
N ALA A 2 14.87 -9.00 16.34
CA ALA A 2 15.09 -7.68 16.92
C ALA A 2 13.94 -6.74 16.55
N LYS A 3 13.44 -5.97 17.52
CA LYS A 3 12.36 -5.00 17.30
C LYS A 3 12.84 -3.92 16.34
N ILE A 4 12.18 -3.78 15.19
CA ILE A 4 12.44 -2.66 14.27
C ILE A 4 11.81 -1.41 14.87
N LEU A 5 12.67 -0.46 15.24
CA LEU A 5 12.27 0.89 15.63
C LEU A 5 12.22 1.77 14.39
N TRP A 6 11.24 2.69 14.36
CA TRP A 6 11.15 3.67 13.30
C TRP A 6 12.39 4.57 13.33
N LYS A 7 13.01 4.75 12.17
CA LYS A 7 14.13 5.67 11.97
C LYS A 7 13.98 6.28 10.59
N GLU A 8 13.72 7.58 10.55
CA GLU A 8 13.56 8.31 9.29
C GLU A 8 14.78 8.12 8.38
N ASN A 9 14.51 7.94 7.09
CA ASN A 9 15.46 7.59 6.03
C ASN A 9 16.15 6.23 6.18
N GLN A 10 15.68 5.35 7.06
CA GLN A 10 16.15 3.96 7.08
C GLN A 10 15.59 3.21 5.88
N VAL A 11 16.49 2.69 5.03
CA VAL A 11 16.13 1.74 3.97
C VAL A 11 15.98 0.33 4.57
N LEU A 12 14.96 -0.37 4.11
CA LEU A 12 14.55 -1.71 4.50
C LEU A 12 14.49 -2.58 3.24
N SER A 13 14.95 -3.82 3.35
CA SER A 13 14.59 -4.91 2.43
C SER A 13 13.48 -5.70 3.10
N ILE A 14 12.32 -5.80 2.47
CA ILE A 14 11.14 -6.50 3.00
C ILE A 14 10.91 -7.74 2.15
N GLU A 15 10.91 -8.91 2.76
CA GLU A 15 10.56 -10.16 2.08
C GLU A 15 9.04 -10.30 2.01
N THR A 16 8.50 -10.24 0.78
CA THR A 16 7.05 -10.32 0.51
C THR A 16 6.56 -11.77 0.56
N ARG A 17 7.36 -12.69 0.02
CA ARG A 17 7.22 -14.15 0.08
C ARG A 17 8.62 -14.75 0.11
N PRO A 18 8.78 -16.02 0.53
CA PRO A 18 10.08 -16.66 0.56
C PRO A 18 10.88 -16.43 -0.72
N GLY A 19 11.98 -15.70 -0.60
CA GLY A 19 12.89 -15.36 -1.70
C GLY A 19 12.43 -14.24 -2.63
N ILE A 20 11.47 -13.38 -2.27
CA ILE A 20 11.08 -12.20 -3.05
C ILE A 20 11.12 -10.95 -2.18
N PHE A 21 12.06 -10.06 -2.48
CA PHE A 21 12.38 -8.89 -1.66
C PHE A 21 12.04 -7.60 -2.39
N VAL A 22 11.63 -6.58 -1.63
CA VAL A 22 11.37 -5.22 -2.12
C VAL A 22 12.05 -4.20 -1.22
N LEU A 23 12.57 -3.13 -1.81
CA LEU A 23 13.11 -2.00 -1.05
C LEU A 23 12.00 -1.04 -0.62
N ALA A 24 12.08 -0.61 0.64
CA ALA A 24 11.28 0.47 1.17
C ALA A 24 12.13 1.42 2.01
N GLN A 25 11.71 2.67 2.15
CA GLN A 25 12.36 3.66 3.01
C GLN A 25 11.35 4.19 4.03
N MET A 26 11.74 4.20 5.29
CA MET A 26 11.01 4.89 6.35
C MET A 26 11.07 6.39 6.11
N ILE A 27 9.92 7.04 5.95
CA ILE A 27 9.82 8.49 5.84
C ILE A 27 9.37 9.02 7.22
N HIS A 28 8.37 9.90 7.26
CA HIS A 28 7.75 10.32 8.51
C HIS A 28 6.90 9.19 9.10
N GLU A 29 7.00 8.92 10.40
CA GLU A 29 6.18 7.88 11.03
C GLU A 29 4.69 8.19 10.82
N PRO A 30 3.86 7.23 10.34
CA PRO A 30 4.15 5.82 10.08
C PRO A 30 4.26 5.45 8.58
N TYR A 31 4.71 6.35 7.71
CA TYR A 31 4.71 6.20 6.25
C TYR A 31 5.97 5.54 5.69
N LEU A 32 5.78 4.47 4.92
CA LEU A 32 6.81 3.86 4.08
C LEU A 32 6.68 4.38 2.65
N MET A 33 7.82 4.69 2.03
CA MET A 33 7.96 4.78 0.59
C MET A 33 8.46 3.45 0.06
N VAL A 34 7.68 2.77 -0.76
CA VAL A 34 8.07 1.50 -1.40
C VAL A 34 8.53 1.79 -2.81
N TYR A 35 9.62 1.17 -3.23
CA TYR A 35 10.21 1.37 -4.55
C TYR A 35 9.83 0.25 -5.51
N ASN A 36 9.71 0.57 -6.79
CA ASN A 36 9.39 -0.39 -7.83
C ASN A 36 10.64 -1.17 -8.26
N ILE A 37 11.20 -1.92 -7.30
CA ILE A 37 12.34 -2.81 -7.51
C ILE A 37 12.18 -4.05 -6.64
N PHE A 38 12.17 -5.21 -7.29
CA PHE A 38 12.05 -6.50 -6.64
C PHE A 38 13.23 -7.39 -7.03
N ARG A 39 13.70 -8.21 -6.10
CA ARG A 39 14.78 -9.17 -6.34
C ARG A 39 14.45 -10.52 -5.72
N ASP A 40 15.03 -11.57 -6.31
CA ASP A 40 14.97 -12.93 -5.78
C ASP A 40 16.07 -13.24 -4.76
N LYS A 41 16.97 -12.26 -4.54
CA LYS A 41 18.11 -12.31 -3.62
C LYS A 41 18.26 -10.98 -2.88
N GLU A 42 18.90 -11.04 -1.72
CA GLU A 42 19.27 -9.85 -0.94
C GLU A 42 20.65 -9.30 -1.36
N ASP A 43 20.81 -9.04 -2.65
CA ASP A 43 21.90 -8.21 -3.18
C ASP A 43 21.32 -6.84 -3.50
N TRP A 44 21.92 -5.76 -3.00
CA TRP A 44 21.40 -4.39 -3.19
C TRP A 44 22.52 -3.36 -3.40
N GLU A 45 23.78 -3.79 -3.46
CA GLU A 45 24.97 -2.95 -3.48
C GLU A 45 25.07 -2.05 -4.72
N ASP A 46 24.43 -2.46 -5.81
CA ASP A 46 24.39 -1.74 -7.09
C ASP A 46 23.22 -0.75 -7.19
N VAL A 47 22.28 -0.75 -6.24
CA VAL A 47 21.07 0.08 -6.33
C VAL A 47 21.33 1.53 -5.93
N GLN A 48 21.08 2.43 -6.88
CA GLN A 48 20.92 3.86 -6.61
C GLN A 48 19.44 4.17 -6.39
N LEU A 49 19.02 4.19 -5.12
CA LEU A 49 17.60 4.31 -4.75
C LEU A 49 16.94 5.61 -5.26
N GLN A 50 17.74 6.64 -5.49
CA GLN A 50 17.28 7.92 -6.04
C GLN A 50 16.71 7.80 -7.47
N ASP A 51 17.19 6.83 -8.25
CA ASP A 51 16.81 6.63 -9.66
C ASP A 51 15.69 5.59 -9.80
N VAL A 52 15.30 4.93 -8.71
CA VAL A 52 14.26 3.91 -8.72
C VAL A 52 12.88 4.57 -8.57
N PRO A 53 11.93 4.32 -9.49
CA PRO A 53 10.57 4.83 -9.35
C PRO A 53 9.91 4.39 -8.05
N THR A 54 9.13 5.28 -7.44
CA THR A 54 8.25 4.93 -6.33
C THR A 54 7.15 4.00 -6.81
N LEU A 55 6.94 2.90 -6.09
CA LEU A 55 5.80 2.01 -6.27
C LEU A 55 4.56 2.58 -5.56
N CYS A 56 4.67 2.90 -4.28
CA CYS A 56 3.62 3.52 -3.49
C CYS A 56 4.16 4.19 -2.22
N CYS A 57 3.36 5.07 -1.62
CA CYS A 57 3.62 5.63 -0.29
C CYS A 57 2.41 5.35 0.61
N THR A 58 2.61 4.66 1.73
CA THR A 58 1.48 4.29 2.59
C THR A 58 1.86 4.22 4.06
N ALA A 59 0.87 4.47 4.93
CA ALA A 59 1.01 4.32 6.36
C ALA A 59 0.95 2.83 6.74
N VAL A 60 1.83 2.38 7.63
CA VAL A 60 1.84 0.99 8.12
C VAL A 60 1.73 0.92 9.63
N THR A 61 1.10 -0.15 10.13
CA THR A 61 1.06 -0.41 11.57
C THR A 61 2.42 -0.83 12.11
N ARG A 62 2.63 -0.65 13.42
CA ARG A 62 3.78 -1.27 14.12
C ARG A 62 3.79 -2.80 13.98
N GLN A 63 2.60 -3.40 13.85
CA GLN A 63 2.44 -4.84 13.63
C GLN A 63 3.10 -5.27 12.31
N PHE A 64 2.92 -4.50 11.23
CA PHE A 64 3.57 -4.74 9.93
C PHE A 64 5.09 -4.87 10.11
N LEU A 65 5.73 -3.89 10.73
CA LEU A 65 7.19 -3.92 10.95
C LEU A 65 7.63 -5.08 11.86
N SER A 66 6.82 -5.46 12.86
CA SER A 66 7.18 -6.53 13.79
C SER A 66 7.03 -7.95 13.24
N LYS A 67 6.13 -8.15 12.27
CA LYS A 67 5.79 -9.47 11.71
C LYS A 67 6.45 -9.73 10.36
N SER A 68 6.86 -8.68 9.65
CA SER A 68 7.56 -8.81 8.38
C SER A 68 8.98 -9.33 8.57
N VAL A 69 9.45 -10.12 7.61
CA VAL A 69 10.86 -10.48 7.51
C VAL A 69 11.57 -9.32 6.83
N ILE A 70 12.44 -8.65 7.58
CA ILE A 70 13.07 -7.40 7.17
C ILE A 70 14.57 -7.44 7.46
N THR A 71 15.37 -6.99 6.50
CA THR A 71 16.77 -6.66 6.69
C THR A 71 17.04 -5.18 6.42
N LYS A 72 18.25 -4.73 6.77
CA LYS A 72 18.69 -3.33 6.62
C LYS A 72 19.89 -3.30 5.68
N PRO A 73 19.68 -3.27 4.36
CA PRO A 73 20.78 -3.29 3.41
C PRO A 73 21.57 -1.98 3.48
N LYS A 74 22.84 -2.02 3.03
CA LYS A 74 23.70 -0.83 2.93
C LYS A 74 23.39 -0.02 1.67
N VAL A 75 22.13 0.40 1.53
CA VAL A 75 21.66 1.23 0.42
C VAL A 75 21.55 2.67 0.89
N LYS A 76 22.03 3.61 0.06
CA LYS A 76 21.87 5.03 0.35
C LYS A 76 20.39 5.41 0.22
N PRO A 77 19.78 6.07 1.21
CA PRO A 77 18.40 6.52 1.11
C PRO A 77 18.23 7.55 -0.01
N ALA A 78 17.08 7.52 -0.67
CA ALA A 78 16.68 8.57 -1.59
C ALA A 78 16.27 9.83 -0.82
N VAL A 79 16.52 10.98 -1.43
CA VAL A 79 16.05 12.27 -0.92
C VAL A 79 14.71 12.57 -1.58
N HIS A 80 13.69 12.75 -0.75
CA HIS A 80 12.33 13.08 -1.21
C HIS A 80 12.07 14.57 -1.03
N THR A 81 11.95 15.30 -2.14
CA THR A 81 11.62 16.74 -2.12
C THR A 81 10.12 17.02 -2.22
N ASP A 82 9.34 16.07 -2.74
CA ASP A 82 7.88 16.18 -2.86
C ASP A 82 7.22 14.88 -2.40
N LEU A 83 6.74 14.89 -1.15
CA LEU A 83 5.98 13.79 -0.59
C LEU A 83 4.49 13.92 -0.98
N PRO A 84 3.74 12.82 -1.09
CA PRO A 84 2.33 12.88 -1.44
C PRO A 84 1.53 13.77 -0.48
N LYS A 85 0.85 14.76 -1.05
CA LYS A 85 -0.04 15.69 -0.33
C LYS A 85 -1.51 15.36 -0.51
N ARG A 86 -1.84 14.42 -1.40
CA ARG A 86 -3.21 14.06 -1.73
C ARG A 86 -3.42 12.56 -1.57
N TRP A 87 -4.57 12.22 -1.02
CA TRP A 87 -4.90 10.86 -0.60
C TRP A 87 -6.38 10.58 -0.85
N ILE A 88 -6.71 9.32 -1.07
CA ILE A 88 -8.09 8.88 -1.16
C ILE A 88 -8.57 8.49 0.23
N GLN A 89 -9.56 9.20 0.74
CA GLN A 89 -10.29 8.82 1.95
C GLN A 89 -11.53 8.02 1.55
N GLU A 90 -11.57 6.74 1.93
CA GLU A 90 -12.72 5.88 1.66
C GLU A 90 -13.97 6.36 2.41
N ASN A 91 -15.15 6.09 1.84
CA ASN A 91 -16.40 6.35 2.54
C ASN A 91 -16.53 5.41 3.76
N PRO A 92 -17.02 5.88 4.91
CA PRO A 92 -17.11 5.06 6.12
C PRO A 92 -18.25 4.03 6.10
N GLU A 93 -19.02 3.95 5.00
CA GLU A 93 -20.19 3.06 4.90
C GLU A 93 -19.76 1.60 4.69
N SER A 94 -20.32 0.71 5.51
CA SER A 94 -20.15 -0.73 5.34
C SER A 94 -21.04 -1.28 4.23
N PHE A 95 -20.54 -2.29 3.53
CA PHE A 95 -21.30 -2.96 2.49
C PHE A 95 -20.95 -4.42 2.35
N LYS A 96 -21.94 -5.16 1.83
CA LYS A 96 -21.78 -6.55 1.43
C LYS A 96 -21.13 -6.57 0.05
N VAL A 97 -20.05 -7.32 -0.07
CA VAL A 97 -19.34 -7.59 -1.31
C VAL A 97 -19.59 -9.03 -1.67
N LYS A 98 -19.87 -9.29 -2.95
CA LYS A 98 -19.75 -10.62 -3.55
C LYS A 98 -18.68 -10.58 -4.65
N VAL A 99 -17.72 -11.49 -4.59
CA VAL A 99 -16.64 -11.62 -5.58
C VAL A 99 -16.69 -12.98 -6.25
N TRP A 100 -16.25 -13.03 -7.51
CA TRP A 100 -16.15 -14.24 -8.34
C TRP A 100 -17.44 -15.07 -8.40
N GLU A 101 -18.57 -14.39 -8.55
CA GLU A 101 -19.90 -15.01 -8.61
C GLU A 101 -19.98 -16.10 -9.68
N GLY A 102 -20.52 -17.26 -9.31
CA GLY A 102 -20.66 -18.42 -10.18
C GLY A 102 -19.38 -19.24 -10.39
N THR A 103 -18.28 -18.91 -9.69
CA THR A 103 -17.04 -19.69 -9.72
C THR A 103 -16.86 -20.53 -8.45
N PRO A 104 -15.98 -21.56 -8.45
CA PRO A 104 -15.63 -22.30 -7.23
C PRO A 104 -15.02 -21.44 -6.12
N ASP A 105 -14.55 -20.24 -6.46
CA ASP A 105 -13.92 -19.29 -5.56
C ASP A 105 -14.89 -18.20 -5.06
N GLU A 106 -16.19 -18.28 -5.39
CA GLU A 106 -17.18 -17.28 -4.98
C GLU A 106 -17.10 -17.01 -3.47
N LYS A 107 -17.03 -15.72 -3.11
CA LYS A 107 -16.96 -15.29 -1.72
C LYS A 107 -17.83 -14.09 -1.45
N GLU A 108 -18.43 -14.08 -0.26
CA GLU A 108 -19.27 -12.99 0.20
C GLU A 108 -18.82 -12.55 1.61
N PHE A 109 -18.64 -11.25 1.81
CA PHE A 109 -18.18 -10.68 3.09
C PHE A 109 -18.61 -9.22 3.23
N ILE A 110 -18.43 -8.66 4.44
CA ILE A 110 -18.72 -7.25 4.73
C ILE A 110 -17.40 -6.49 4.84
N THR A 111 -17.33 -5.32 4.20
CA THR A 111 -16.17 -4.40 4.30
C THR A 111 -16.64 -2.95 4.35
N LEU A 112 -15.70 -2.00 4.53
CA LEU A 112 -15.92 -0.56 4.49
C LEU A 112 -15.51 0.03 3.13
N GLY A 113 -15.92 1.27 2.85
CA GLY A 113 -15.56 1.97 1.62
C GLY A 113 -16.62 1.87 0.51
N LYS A 114 -17.88 1.59 0.86
CA LYS A 114 -18.94 1.50 -0.15
C LYS A 114 -19.03 2.79 -0.95
N GLY A 115 -19.11 2.68 -2.28
CA GLY A 115 -19.39 3.83 -3.11
C GLY A 115 -18.18 4.75 -3.32
N GLY A 116 -16.95 4.24 -3.12
CA GLY A 116 -15.72 4.96 -3.44
C GLY A 116 -15.17 5.79 -2.28
N GLY A 117 -14.67 6.98 -2.61
CA GLY A 117 -14.07 7.89 -1.63
C GLY A 117 -13.93 9.32 -2.13
N SER A 118 -13.39 10.18 -1.27
CA SER A 118 -13.06 11.56 -1.55
C SER A 118 -11.56 11.72 -1.75
N LEU A 119 -11.15 12.60 -2.68
CA LEU A 119 -9.77 13.06 -2.75
C LEU A 119 -9.59 14.19 -1.74
N ILE A 120 -8.63 14.03 -0.83
CA ILE A 120 -8.35 14.99 0.22
C ILE A 120 -6.90 15.47 0.15
N GLU A 121 -6.66 16.68 0.64
CA GLU A 121 -5.32 17.19 0.89
C GLU A 121 -4.91 16.91 2.34
N LYS A 122 -3.86 16.13 2.50
CA LYS A 122 -3.26 15.77 3.78
C LYS A 122 -1.75 15.78 3.64
N ASP A 123 -1.14 16.77 4.29
CA ASP A 123 0.30 16.91 4.36
C ASP A 123 0.84 16.03 5.51
N ILE A 124 1.58 14.99 5.16
CA ILE A 124 2.13 14.03 6.12
C ILE A 124 3.30 14.58 6.94
N THR A 125 3.84 15.75 6.57
CA THR A 125 4.94 16.39 7.32
C THR A 125 4.41 17.31 8.43
N LYS A 126 3.12 17.67 8.42
CA LYS A 126 2.51 18.56 9.41
C LYS A 126 2.07 17.76 10.63
N GLN A 127 2.47 18.23 11.81
CA GLN A 127 2.01 17.68 13.09
C GLN A 127 0.69 18.35 13.51
N GLY A 128 -0.21 17.55 14.12
CA GLY A 128 -1.47 18.03 14.69
C GLY A 128 -2.71 17.50 13.98
N PHE A 129 -3.87 17.63 14.64
CA PHE A 129 -5.15 17.29 14.05
C PHE A 129 -5.61 18.44 13.16
N HIS A 130 -5.34 18.33 11.86
CA HIS A 130 -5.95 19.17 10.85
C HIS A 130 -7.04 18.39 10.14
N GLN A 131 -8.25 18.96 10.04
CA GLN A 131 -9.23 18.41 9.12
C GLN A 131 -8.68 18.58 7.70
N PRO A 132 -8.54 17.47 6.95
CA PRO A 132 -7.99 17.56 5.61
C PRO A 132 -8.98 18.31 4.70
N ALA A 133 -8.45 19.13 3.80
CA ALA A 133 -9.29 19.84 2.83
C ALA A 133 -9.79 18.85 1.77
N ILE A 134 -11.08 18.90 1.46
CA ILE A 134 -11.66 18.07 0.39
C ILE A 134 -11.34 18.73 -0.96
N VAL A 135 -10.65 17.99 -1.83
CA VAL A 135 -10.33 18.41 -3.20
C VAL A 135 -11.41 17.92 -4.16
N ILE A 136 -11.78 16.64 -4.05
CA ILE A 136 -12.87 16.02 -4.81
C ILE A 136 -13.78 15.31 -3.79
N PRO A 137 -15.03 15.77 -3.58
CA PRO A 137 -15.90 15.19 -2.56
C PRO A 137 -16.33 13.76 -2.89
N LYS A 138 -16.49 13.43 -4.16
CA LYS A 138 -16.82 12.08 -4.62
C LYS A 138 -16.08 11.79 -5.91
N ILE A 139 -15.09 10.91 -5.84
CA ILE A 139 -14.35 10.46 -7.02
C ILE A 139 -15.30 9.60 -7.88
N SER A 140 -15.33 9.85 -9.20
CA SER A 140 -16.10 9.02 -10.13
C SER A 140 -15.48 7.63 -10.22
N PHE A 141 -16.31 6.59 -10.35
CA PHE A 141 -15.85 5.21 -10.53
C PHE A 141 -15.12 5.02 -11.87
N SER A 142 -15.32 5.94 -12.81
CA SER A 142 -14.64 5.97 -14.12
C SER A 142 -13.41 6.89 -14.15
N ASP A 143 -13.06 7.52 -13.02
CA ASP A 143 -11.91 8.44 -12.93
C ASP A 143 -10.65 7.64 -12.58
N ASP A 144 -10.20 6.82 -13.54
CA ASP A 144 -9.04 5.95 -13.36
C ASP A 144 -7.77 6.74 -13.09
N GLU A 145 -7.65 7.95 -13.65
CA GLU A 145 -6.52 8.84 -13.42
C GLU A 145 -6.42 9.21 -11.94
N THR A 146 -7.48 9.73 -11.32
CA THR A 146 -7.45 10.08 -9.90
C THR A 146 -7.23 8.85 -9.03
N ILE A 147 -7.91 7.73 -9.33
CA ILE A 147 -7.83 6.50 -8.53
C ILE A 147 -6.42 5.93 -8.58
N ASP A 148 -5.77 5.88 -9.74
CA ASP A 148 -4.46 5.23 -9.91
C ASP A 148 -3.32 6.07 -9.32
N HIS A 149 -3.40 7.40 -9.42
CA HIS A 149 -2.33 8.30 -8.96
C HIS A 149 -2.27 8.49 -7.44
N HIS A 150 -3.33 8.13 -6.70
CA HIS A 150 -3.42 8.41 -5.27
C HIS A 150 -3.58 7.14 -4.43
N GLU A 151 -2.91 7.13 -3.28
CA GLU A 151 -2.99 6.07 -2.29
C GLU A 151 -4.14 6.31 -1.31
N LEU A 152 -4.69 5.23 -0.76
CA LEU A 152 -5.68 5.30 0.31
C LEU A 152 -5.07 5.83 1.61
N THR A 153 -5.87 6.50 2.42
CA THR A 153 -5.47 6.96 3.77
C THR A 153 -5.29 5.84 4.80
N ASN A 154 -5.67 4.61 4.45
CA ASN A 154 -5.71 3.45 5.33
C ASN A 154 -4.32 3.12 5.88
N ILE A 155 -4.26 2.78 7.17
CA ILE A 155 -3.04 2.27 7.80
C ILE A 155 -3.00 0.76 7.56
N ARG A 156 -1.98 0.31 6.85
CA ARG A 156 -1.85 -1.07 6.36
C ARG A 156 -1.34 -2.02 7.45
N ILE A 157 -1.89 -3.22 7.49
CA ILE A 157 -1.55 -4.26 8.46
C ILE A 157 -0.64 -5.33 7.82
N TYR A 158 -0.02 -6.17 8.65
CA TYR A 158 0.97 -7.14 8.18
C TYR A 158 0.48 -8.01 7.01
N ALA A 159 -0.55 -8.81 7.24
CA ALA A 159 -0.96 -9.83 6.26
C ALA A 159 -1.42 -9.20 4.95
N GLU A 160 -2.26 -8.17 5.03
CA GLU A 160 -2.83 -7.46 3.89
C GLU A 160 -1.74 -6.77 3.05
N PHE A 161 -0.90 -5.95 3.69
CA PHE A 161 0.10 -5.19 2.94
C PHE A 161 1.17 -6.08 2.34
N ASN A 162 1.59 -7.11 3.08
CA ASN A 162 2.60 -8.04 2.60
C ASN A 162 2.13 -8.81 1.36
N GLU A 163 0.85 -9.21 1.32
CA GLU A 163 0.25 -9.81 0.12
C GLU A 163 0.11 -8.78 -1.01
N ARG A 164 -0.26 -7.53 -0.73
CA ARG A 164 -0.28 -6.45 -1.74
C ARG A 164 1.09 -6.28 -2.41
N LEU A 165 2.18 -6.26 -1.62
CA LEU A 165 3.53 -6.12 -2.16
C LEU A 165 3.90 -7.28 -3.09
N TYR A 166 3.53 -8.51 -2.73
CA TYR A 166 3.73 -9.67 -3.60
C TYR A 166 2.89 -9.59 -4.89
N LEU A 167 1.66 -9.08 -4.81
CA LEU A 167 0.85 -8.84 -6.00
C LEU A 167 1.49 -7.78 -6.89
N CYS A 168 2.04 -6.70 -6.33
CA CYS A 168 2.78 -5.70 -7.11
C CYS A 168 3.97 -6.32 -7.86
N TYR A 169 4.73 -7.21 -7.21
CA TYR A 169 5.77 -8.00 -7.87
C TYR A 169 5.20 -8.81 -9.03
N LYS A 170 4.14 -9.58 -8.79
CA LYS A 170 3.52 -10.47 -9.78
C LYS A 170 2.98 -9.72 -11.00
N PHE A 171 2.39 -8.55 -10.80
CA PHE A 171 1.80 -7.72 -11.87
C PHE A 171 2.78 -6.72 -12.48
N GLY A 172 3.97 -6.52 -11.90
CA GLY A 172 4.98 -5.57 -12.37
C GLY A 172 4.54 -4.10 -12.26
N ARG A 173 3.52 -3.79 -11.44
CA ARG A 173 2.96 -2.44 -11.27
C ARG A 173 2.32 -2.29 -9.88
N ASN A 174 2.03 -1.05 -9.49
CA ASN A 174 1.28 -0.78 -8.26
C ASN A 174 -0.16 -1.28 -8.41
N VAL A 175 -0.50 -2.35 -7.71
CA VAL A 175 -1.87 -2.84 -7.55
C VAL A 175 -2.30 -2.66 -6.11
N ASP A 176 -3.59 -2.42 -5.89
CA ASP A 176 -4.17 -2.27 -4.56
C ASP A 176 -5.56 -2.90 -4.54
N PRO A 177 -5.67 -4.19 -4.17
CA PRO A 177 -6.94 -4.89 -4.20
C PRO A 177 -8.03 -4.26 -3.34
N LEU A 178 -7.67 -3.56 -2.25
CA LEU A 178 -8.64 -2.81 -1.44
C LEU A 178 -9.16 -1.59 -2.20
N LYS A 179 -8.29 -0.85 -2.87
CA LYS A 179 -8.71 0.29 -3.70
C LYS A 179 -9.59 -0.18 -4.87
N ASP A 180 -9.19 -1.26 -5.55
CA ASP A 180 -9.98 -1.85 -6.62
C ASP A 180 -11.36 -2.29 -6.11
N LEU A 181 -11.43 -2.90 -4.93
CA LEU A 181 -12.68 -3.30 -4.29
C LEU A 181 -13.60 -2.11 -3.97
N ILE A 182 -13.05 -1.04 -3.38
CA ILE A 182 -13.77 0.20 -3.00
C ILE A 182 -14.40 0.90 -4.22
N PHE A 183 -13.67 0.91 -5.34
CA PHE A 183 -14.10 1.52 -6.59
C PHE A 183 -14.79 0.53 -7.55
N GLY A 184 -15.15 -0.67 -7.08
CA GLY A 184 -15.90 -1.64 -7.87
C GLY A 184 -15.18 -2.09 -9.15
N ARG A 185 -13.85 -2.05 -9.15
CA ARG A 185 -13.02 -2.51 -10.27
C ARG A 185 -12.95 -4.04 -10.29
N PRO A 186 -12.62 -4.64 -11.46
CA PRO A 186 -12.45 -6.09 -11.56
C PRO A 186 -11.41 -6.61 -10.56
N LEU A 187 -11.77 -7.64 -9.81
CA LEU A 187 -10.88 -8.34 -8.89
C LEU A 187 -10.46 -9.65 -9.55
N PRO A 188 -9.25 -9.72 -10.13
CA PRO A 188 -8.79 -10.94 -10.79
C PRO A 188 -8.57 -12.08 -9.76
N PRO A 189 -8.64 -13.37 -10.16
CA PRO A 189 -8.45 -14.50 -9.26
C PRO A 189 -7.13 -14.49 -8.48
N GLU A 190 -6.10 -13.84 -9.01
CA GLU A 190 -4.83 -13.62 -8.33
C GLU A 190 -4.97 -12.89 -7.00
N TYR A 191 -6.01 -12.07 -6.82
CA TYR A 191 -6.29 -11.38 -5.57
C TYR A 191 -6.91 -12.28 -4.49
N LYS A 192 -7.18 -13.57 -4.79
CA LYS A 192 -7.83 -14.51 -3.87
C LYS A 192 -7.25 -14.49 -2.47
N GLN A 193 -5.93 -14.64 -2.35
CA GLN A 193 -5.27 -14.67 -1.03
C GLN A 193 -5.41 -13.34 -0.28
N TYR A 194 -5.36 -12.21 -0.98
CA TYR A 194 -5.59 -10.91 -0.37
C TYR A 194 -7.02 -10.79 0.15
N ILE A 195 -8.02 -11.17 -0.67
CA ILE A 195 -9.42 -11.13 -0.27
C ILE A 195 -9.65 -12.06 0.92
N ASP A 196 -9.05 -13.26 0.93
CA ASP A 196 -9.12 -14.17 2.06
C ASP A 196 -8.60 -13.54 3.36
N ILE A 197 -7.50 -12.79 3.30
CA ILE A 197 -6.93 -12.09 4.45
C ILE A 197 -7.89 -11.03 5.01
N ILE A 198 -8.51 -10.20 4.15
CA ILE A 198 -9.34 -9.08 4.61
C ILE A 198 -10.79 -9.49 4.96
N SER A 199 -11.20 -10.70 4.58
CA SER A 199 -12.54 -11.24 4.86
C SER A 199 -12.56 -12.28 5.99
N SER A 200 -11.40 -12.53 6.62
CA SER A 200 -11.24 -13.45 7.76
C SER A 200 -11.57 -12.81 9.10
#